data_AF-A0A1T5L1B6-F1
#
_entry.id   AF-A0A1T5L1B6-F1
#
_cell.length_a   1.000
_cell.length_b   1.000
_cell.length_c   1.000
_cell.angle_alpha   90.00
_cell.angle_beta   90.00
_cell.angle_gamma   90.00
#
_symmetry.space_group_name_H-M   'P 1'
#
loop_
_entity.id
_entity.type
_entity.pdbx_description
1 polymer ?
#
loop_
_entity_poly.entity_id
_entity_poly.type
_entity_poly.pdbx_seq_one_letter_code
_entity_poly.pdbx_strand_id
1 'polypeptide(L)'
;MISPRIYWLGCHQTLRYEEVPMLIEAGAEVIPDIGDPNWLRYDNNYNNENHRLYPHWRISCRLPTNIVERIRDISFWENRGKVTDEEADLINQYIHVIFVSHYPDILENITKWFKGYVVYRVFGIGDYTTYTQLMKNMNIDIDNLISNDKYVWAPIRNSLHADEDPRILKNKLYINAFVSGERLRYKWKYKKSEDFISTNISYLDGNPVSREILKNFSNEFSEIPFVVLGKNSKNAAKDICDNVLGYLDDNDFYLKIAESRIFAYIGLSSNYHLHYPPIEAISMGVPVFFLEKSGLAQEARDKGISNDKLRRIGMCESIKDMRKLVIKNINNFDELKRIANNQSDVFSQIFSRKKALERTKEFFNKIQSYVSKQRKMEDTKPIYFNIVKKKTYQSNYIEEDIPTNIGEEIVFSLEKIQGFSGKLIYDHNGRFISRRIERNLDPSGLFAANYIKKMTAGKYLFSLEIKSLEKCSDSVGMFLIGIWNPQFNILNSQEISNLKSGKNIIDLIVEVSLKEVNLLKELRIVWNGTHTIDVSRLIVKKLA
;
A
#
# COMPACT_ATOMS: atom_id res chain seq x y z
N MET A 1 -21.41 5.59 8.44
CA MET A 1 -20.35 5.44 9.46
C MET A 1 -19.29 6.50 9.19
N ILE A 2 -18.71 7.15 10.20
CA ILE A 2 -17.64 8.13 9.97
C ILE A 2 -16.32 7.37 9.81
N SER A 3 -15.64 7.56 8.69
CA SER A 3 -14.41 6.85 8.33
C SER A 3 -13.26 7.16 9.31
N PRO A 4 -12.59 6.13 9.88
CA PRO A 4 -11.33 6.35 10.59
C PRO A 4 -10.26 6.85 9.62
N ARG A 5 -9.40 7.77 10.07
CA ARG A 5 -8.17 8.13 9.36
C ARG A 5 -7.00 7.35 9.91
N ILE A 6 -6.32 6.64 9.02
CA ILE A 6 -5.25 5.73 9.34
C ILE A 6 -3.96 6.25 8.73
N TYR A 7 -2.93 6.42 9.55
CA TYR A 7 -1.57 6.53 9.05
C TYR A 7 -0.95 5.13 8.98
N TRP A 8 -0.60 4.68 7.78
CA TRP A 8 -0.04 3.35 7.55
C TRP A 8 1.48 3.46 7.48
N LEU A 9 2.15 3.20 8.60
CA LEU A 9 3.61 3.21 8.76
C LEU A 9 4.17 1.82 8.45
N GLY A 10 4.43 1.61 7.17
CA GLY A 10 4.81 0.35 6.55
C GLY A 10 6.21 0.37 5.97
N CYS A 11 6.84 -0.78 5.83
CA CYS A 11 8.17 -0.87 5.20
C CYS A 11 8.24 -1.95 4.11
N HIS A 12 7.09 -2.39 3.59
CA HIS A 12 7.03 -3.48 2.64
C HIS A 12 6.06 -3.18 1.49
N GLN A 13 6.58 -3.19 0.26
CA GLN A 13 5.80 -2.88 -0.95
C GLN A 13 4.59 -3.82 -1.13
N THR A 14 4.78 -5.14 -0.98
CA THR A 14 3.66 -6.10 -1.04
C THR A 14 2.55 -5.75 -0.06
N LEU A 15 2.86 -5.44 1.20
CA LEU A 15 1.84 -5.10 2.18
C LEU A 15 1.13 -3.79 1.84
N ARG A 16 1.84 -2.81 1.28
CA ARG A 16 1.23 -1.58 0.80
C ARG A 16 0.17 -1.87 -0.26
N TYR A 17 0.51 -2.72 -1.24
CA TYR A 17 -0.39 -3.05 -2.34
C TYR A 17 -1.57 -3.94 -1.93
N GLU A 18 -1.47 -4.64 -0.80
CA GLU A 18 -2.53 -5.53 -0.31
C GLU A 18 -3.38 -4.86 0.80
N GLU A 19 -2.74 -4.35 1.85
CA GLU A 19 -3.41 -3.84 3.06
C GLU A 19 -4.03 -2.45 2.84
N VAL A 20 -3.35 -1.53 2.14
CA VAL A 20 -3.89 -0.16 1.97
C VAL A 20 -5.22 -0.18 1.19
N PRO A 21 -5.34 -0.88 0.04
CA PRO A 21 -6.64 -1.02 -0.63
C PRO A 21 -7.69 -1.70 0.24
N MET A 22 -7.32 -2.73 1.01
CA MET A 22 -8.24 -3.41 1.91
C MET A 22 -8.74 -2.49 3.03
N LEU A 23 -7.88 -1.68 3.62
CA LEU A 23 -8.25 -0.70 4.67
C LEU A 23 -9.20 0.36 4.10
N ILE A 24 -8.96 0.84 2.88
CA ILE A 24 -9.86 1.77 2.17
C ILE A 24 -11.22 1.11 1.93
N GLU A 25 -11.24 -0.12 1.42
CA GLU A 25 -12.47 -0.89 1.20
C GLU A 25 -13.22 -1.20 2.51
N ALA A 26 -12.51 -1.32 3.63
CA ALA A 26 -13.11 -1.44 4.95
C ALA A 26 -13.76 -0.13 5.43
N GLY A 27 -13.54 0.98 4.73
CA GLY A 27 -14.16 2.28 4.98
C GLY A 27 -13.25 3.31 5.65
N ALA A 28 -11.94 3.08 5.70
CA ALA A 28 -10.98 4.05 6.21
C ALA A 28 -10.53 5.06 5.14
N GLU A 29 -10.10 6.23 5.61
CA GLU A 29 -9.21 7.11 4.86
C GLU A 29 -7.78 6.70 5.23
N VAL A 30 -6.94 6.29 4.28
CA VAL A 30 -5.59 5.78 4.57
C VAL A 30 -4.53 6.70 4.00
N ILE A 31 -3.55 7.07 4.82
CA ILE A 31 -2.37 7.84 4.43
C ILE A 31 -1.16 6.93 4.61
N PRO A 32 -0.62 6.35 3.52
CA PRO A 32 0.61 5.58 3.60
C PRO A 32 1.82 6.50 3.76
N ASP A 33 2.82 6.04 4.52
CA ASP A 33 4.09 6.75 4.68
C ASP A 33 4.88 6.89 3.36
N ILE A 34 6.03 7.53 3.42
CA ILE A 34 6.99 7.56 2.30
C ILE A 34 7.99 6.39 2.35
N GLY A 35 8.09 5.74 3.51
CA GLY A 35 9.00 4.62 3.78
C GLY A 35 10.42 5.06 4.09
N ASP A 36 11.29 4.08 4.35
CA ASP A 36 12.72 4.29 4.60
C ASP A 36 13.52 3.83 3.37
N PRO A 37 14.32 4.71 2.73
CA PRO A 37 15.15 4.37 1.59
C PRO A 37 16.08 3.16 1.83
N ASN A 38 16.56 2.95 3.06
CA ASN A 38 17.46 1.84 3.39
C ASN A 38 16.74 0.49 3.28
N TRP A 39 15.51 0.42 3.78
CA TRP A 39 14.69 -0.80 3.73
C TRP A 39 14.12 -1.05 2.32
N LEU A 40 13.93 0.02 1.55
CA LEU A 40 13.24 0.01 0.26
C LEU A 40 14.18 0.04 -0.95
N ARG A 41 15.47 -0.25 -0.78
CA ARG A 41 16.47 -0.25 -1.87
C ARG A 41 16.14 -1.16 -3.06
N TYR A 42 15.27 -2.15 -2.86
CA TYR A 42 14.75 -3.04 -3.91
C TYR A 42 13.27 -2.82 -4.20
N ASP A 43 12.64 -1.80 -3.60
CA ASP A 43 11.22 -1.49 -3.75
C ASP A 43 11.08 -0.10 -4.39
N ASN A 44 11.66 0.06 -5.58
CA ASN A 44 11.73 1.36 -6.27
C ASN A 44 10.34 1.96 -6.58
N ASN A 45 9.29 1.13 -6.56
CA ASN A 45 7.91 1.55 -6.79
C ASN A 45 7.12 1.76 -5.49
N TYR A 46 7.77 1.71 -4.33
CA TYR A 46 7.11 1.80 -3.02
C TYR A 46 6.27 3.06 -2.89
N ASN A 47 6.86 4.23 -3.18
CA ASN A 47 6.18 5.53 -3.17
C ASN A 47 5.89 6.09 -4.57
N ASN A 48 5.92 5.23 -5.59
CA ASN A 48 5.60 5.64 -6.96
C ASN A 48 4.09 5.63 -7.14
N GLU A 49 3.44 6.79 -6.97
CA GLU A 49 2.00 6.93 -7.19
C GLU A 49 1.61 6.53 -8.63
N ASN A 50 2.56 6.55 -9.58
CA ASN A 50 2.39 6.10 -10.96
C ASN A 50 2.43 4.60 -11.22
N HIS A 51 2.76 3.80 -10.20
CA HIS A 51 2.77 2.37 -10.37
C HIS A 51 1.35 1.82 -10.43
N ARG A 52 1.06 0.89 -11.35
CA ARG A 52 -0.28 0.29 -11.54
C ARG A 52 -0.88 -0.31 -10.27
N LEU A 53 -0.04 -0.88 -9.40
CA LEU A 53 -0.48 -1.49 -8.14
C LEU A 53 -0.50 -0.51 -6.96
N TYR A 54 -0.09 0.74 -7.17
CA TYR A 54 -0.09 1.73 -6.12
C TYR A 54 -1.54 2.02 -5.68
N PRO A 55 -1.83 1.99 -4.36
CA PRO A 55 -3.18 2.25 -3.89
C PRO A 55 -3.59 3.69 -4.18
N HIS A 56 -4.76 3.89 -4.78
CA HIS A 56 -5.30 5.23 -5.09
C HIS A 56 -5.91 5.91 -3.84
N TRP A 57 -5.15 5.95 -2.75
CA TRP A 57 -5.60 6.32 -1.42
C TRP A 57 -6.07 7.78 -1.32
N ARG A 58 -5.49 8.67 -2.14
CA ARG A 58 -5.88 10.10 -2.20
C ARG A 58 -7.35 10.31 -2.52
N ILE A 59 -7.98 9.41 -3.29
CA ILE A 59 -9.41 9.47 -3.62
C ILE A 59 -10.27 9.37 -2.35
N SER A 60 -9.82 8.58 -1.37
CA SER A 60 -10.51 8.40 -0.10
C SER A 60 -10.19 9.46 0.95
N CYS A 61 -9.14 10.27 0.74
CA CYS A 61 -8.61 11.17 1.76
C CYS A 61 -9.35 12.52 1.78
N ARG A 62 -9.99 12.81 2.92
CA ARG A 62 -10.72 14.07 3.16
C ARG A 62 -9.92 15.05 4.02
N LEU A 63 -8.61 14.85 4.13
CA LEU A 63 -7.69 15.81 4.77
C LEU A 63 -7.12 16.79 3.74
N PRO A 64 -6.79 18.03 4.16
CA PRO A 64 -6.17 18.99 3.26
C PRO A 64 -4.87 18.42 2.74
N THR A 65 -4.66 18.48 1.43
CA THR A 65 -3.45 17.95 0.80
C THR A 65 -2.18 18.49 1.46
N ASN A 66 -2.15 19.76 1.91
CA ASN A 66 -0.99 20.33 2.61
C ASN A 66 -0.81 19.74 4.02
N ILE A 67 -1.89 19.36 4.70
CA ILE A 67 -1.83 18.66 6.00
C ILE A 67 -1.35 17.23 5.78
N VAL A 68 -1.87 16.55 4.75
CA VAL A 68 -1.44 15.20 4.39
C VAL A 68 0.05 15.16 4.09
N GLU A 69 0.55 16.04 3.23
CA GLU A 69 1.99 16.06 2.93
C GLU A 69 2.82 16.41 4.16
N ARG A 70 2.40 17.37 4.99
CA ARG A 70 3.09 17.63 6.28
C ARG A 70 3.17 16.41 7.18
N ILE A 71 2.11 15.59 7.26
CA ILE A 71 2.11 14.35 8.04
C ILE A 71 3.03 13.31 7.40
N ARG A 72 3.06 13.21 6.07
CA ARG A 72 3.90 12.26 5.34
C ARG A 72 5.39 12.60 5.40
N ASP A 73 5.72 13.89 5.52
CA ASP A 73 7.10 14.40 5.63
C ASP A 73 7.74 14.15 7.01
N ILE A 74 6.97 13.70 8.01
CA ILE A 74 7.50 13.37 9.34
C ILE A 74 8.33 12.08 9.26
N SER A 75 9.64 12.19 9.50
CA SER A 75 10.59 11.08 9.44
C SER A 75 10.49 10.10 10.62
N PHE A 76 9.41 9.31 10.70
CA PHE A 76 9.26 8.29 11.74
C PHE A 76 10.37 7.23 11.73
N TRP A 77 10.86 6.87 10.53
CA TRP A 77 11.88 5.84 10.35
C TRP A 77 13.25 6.30 10.87
N GLU A 78 13.69 7.49 10.46
CA GLU A 78 14.98 8.06 10.87
C GLU A 78 14.99 8.42 12.36
N ASN A 79 13.90 9.00 12.87
CA ASN A 79 13.78 9.42 14.26
C ASN A 79 13.26 8.32 15.20
N ARG A 80 13.10 7.08 14.69
CA ARG A 80 12.65 5.91 15.45
C ARG A 80 11.34 6.14 16.22
N GLY A 81 10.36 6.78 15.57
CA GLY A 81 9.04 7.09 16.12
C GLY A 81 8.96 8.32 17.04
N LYS A 82 10.08 9.00 17.29
CA LYS A 82 10.11 10.28 18.03
C LYS A 82 9.71 11.42 17.11
N VAL A 83 8.95 12.36 17.67
CA VAL A 83 8.47 13.56 16.98
C VAL A 83 8.55 14.75 17.94
N THR A 84 8.51 15.96 17.40
CA THR A 84 8.33 17.20 18.16
C THR A 84 6.90 17.34 18.68
N ASP A 85 6.67 18.22 19.67
CA ASP A 85 5.32 18.48 20.19
C ASP A 85 4.38 19.02 19.10
N GLU A 86 4.87 19.85 18.17
CA GLU A 86 4.07 20.35 17.05
C GLU A 86 3.63 19.22 16.10
N GLU A 87 4.54 18.30 15.77
CA GLU A 87 4.24 17.12 14.95
C GLU A 87 3.27 16.18 15.67
N ALA A 88 3.46 15.93 16.97
CA ALA A 88 2.56 15.13 17.78
C ALA A 88 1.15 15.75 17.82
N ASP A 89 1.03 17.07 18.01
CA ASP A 89 -0.25 17.77 18.00
C ASP A 89 -0.91 17.73 16.62
N LEU A 90 -0.14 17.90 15.54
CA LEU A 90 -0.64 17.77 14.17
C LEU A 90 -1.23 16.38 13.92
N ILE A 91 -0.50 15.32 14.29
CA ILE A 91 -0.96 13.94 14.08
C ILE A 91 -2.16 13.63 14.96
N ASN A 92 -2.10 13.97 16.25
CA ASN A 92 -3.18 13.73 17.21
C ASN A 92 -4.46 14.50 16.86
N GLN A 93 -4.34 15.60 16.12
CA GLN A 93 -5.49 16.33 15.62
C GLN A 93 -6.23 15.55 14.53
N TYR A 94 -5.54 14.86 13.60
CA TYR A 94 -6.19 14.36 12.38
C TYR A 94 -6.20 12.83 12.22
N ILE A 95 -5.28 12.13 12.88
CA ILE A 95 -5.08 10.69 12.74
C ILE A 95 -5.72 9.96 13.92
N HIS A 96 -6.52 8.94 13.60
CA HIS A 96 -7.25 8.15 14.59
C HIS A 96 -6.51 6.86 14.94
N VAL A 97 -5.82 6.29 13.95
CA VAL A 97 -5.13 5.02 14.06
C VAL A 97 -3.77 5.13 13.37
N ILE A 98 -2.72 4.61 13.99
CA ILE A 98 -1.42 4.40 13.34
C ILE A 98 -1.17 2.88 13.27
N PHE A 99 -0.93 2.37 12.07
CA PHE A 99 -0.42 1.01 11.89
C PHE A 99 1.10 1.07 11.90
N VAL A 100 1.74 0.43 12.87
CA VAL A 100 3.21 0.39 13.00
C VAL A 100 3.68 -1.00 12.60
N SER A 101 4.48 -1.09 11.54
CA SER A 101 5.11 -2.35 11.14
C SER A 101 6.18 -2.76 12.13
N HIS A 102 6.13 -4.03 12.58
CA HIS A 102 7.08 -4.88 13.33
C HIS A 102 8.29 -4.35 14.13
N TYR A 103 8.55 -3.05 14.27
CA TYR A 103 9.69 -2.45 14.97
C TYR A 103 9.27 -1.98 16.37
N PRO A 104 9.70 -2.68 17.45
CA PRO A 104 9.24 -2.39 18.80
C PRO A 104 9.61 -1.02 19.34
N ASP A 105 10.73 -0.45 18.92
CA ASP A 105 11.19 0.85 19.40
C ASP A 105 10.45 2.03 18.76
N ILE A 106 10.13 1.93 17.48
CA ILE A 106 9.22 2.87 16.81
C ILE A 106 7.85 2.81 17.50
N LEU A 107 7.34 1.60 17.75
CA LEU A 107 6.10 1.39 18.48
C LEU A 107 6.15 2.07 19.86
N GLU A 108 7.18 1.79 20.66
CA GLU A 108 7.34 2.36 22.00
C GLU A 108 7.30 3.89 21.97
N ASN A 109 8.08 4.52 21.08
CA ASN A 109 8.11 5.98 21.00
C ASN A 109 6.79 6.58 20.52
N ILE A 110 6.09 5.95 19.57
CA ILE A 110 4.76 6.40 19.13
C ILE A 110 3.75 6.35 20.27
N THR A 111 3.77 5.31 21.11
CA THR A 111 2.81 5.17 22.21
C THR A 111 2.95 6.24 23.30
N LYS A 112 4.10 6.91 23.40
CA LYS A 112 4.37 7.98 24.38
C LYS A 112 3.61 9.28 24.09
N TRP A 113 3.31 9.57 22.82
CA TRP A 113 2.71 10.85 22.42
C TRP A 113 1.40 10.70 21.63
N PHE A 114 1.17 9.57 20.96
CA PHE A 114 -0.04 9.36 20.18
C PHE A 114 -1.23 8.96 21.06
N LYS A 115 -2.33 9.71 20.96
CA LYS A 115 -3.53 9.60 21.80
C LYS A 115 -4.55 8.59 21.25
N GLY A 116 -4.40 8.20 19.98
CA GLY A 116 -5.28 7.28 19.27
C GLY A 116 -4.87 5.81 19.33
N TYR A 117 -5.44 5.00 18.43
CA TYR A 117 -5.16 3.57 18.37
C TYR A 117 -3.82 3.29 17.70
N VAL A 118 -2.94 2.54 18.38
CA VAL A 118 -1.68 2.07 17.82
C VAL A 118 -1.82 0.59 17.52
N VAL A 119 -1.91 0.27 16.24
CA VAL A 119 -2.01 -1.11 15.75
C VAL A 119 -0.61 -1.61 15.44
N TYR A 120 -0.09 -2.48 16.30
CA TYR A 120 1.21 -3.09 16.09
C TYR A 120 1.09 -4.28 15.14
N ARG A 121 1.50 -4.04 13.90
CA ARG A 121 1.37 -4.99 12.80
C ARG A 121 2.60 -5.90 12.77
N VAL A 122 2.42 -7.15 13.17
CA VAL A 122 3.53 -8.10 13.34
C VAL A 122 3.52 -9.22 12.30
N PHE A 123 4.71 -9.48 11.74
CA PHE A 123 4.92 -10.40 10.62
C PHE A 123 5.75 -11.64 10.99
N GLY A 124 6.28 -11.65 12.21
CA GLY A 124 7.25 -12.65 12.64
C GLY A 124 8.68 -12.25 12.33
N ILE A 125 9.66 -12.78 13.07
CA ILE A 125 11.05 -12.32 13.05
C ILE A 125 11.96 -13.34 12.35
N GLY A 126 12.88 -12.83 11.53
CA GLY A 126 13.72 -13.63 10.65
C GLY A 126 14.89 -14.37 11.29
N ASP A 127 15.12 -14.21 12.60
CA ASP A 127 16.25 -14.74 13.35
C ASP A 127 15.83 -15.82 14.38
N TYR A 128 14.66 -16.44 14.17
CA TYR A 128 14.10 -17.48 15.04
C TYR A 128 13.69 -17.00 16.44
N THR A 129 13.48 -15.70 16.63
CA THR A 129 13.11 -15.11 17.92
C THR A 129 11.63 -14.71 18.01
N THR A 130 11.20 -14.33 19.22
CA THR A 130 9.87 -13.78 19.53
C THR A 130 9.94 -12.26 19.72
N TYR A 131 8.82 -11.56 19.58
CA TYR A 131 8.75 -10.11 19.83
C TYR A 131 9.09 -9.77 21.28
N THR A 132 8.77 -10.64 22.21
CA THR A 132 9.15 -10.54 23.62
C THR A 132 10.67 -10.50 23.78
N GLN A 133 11.38 -11.43 23.14
CA GLN A 133 12.84 -11.46 23.21
C GLN A 133 13.46 -10.27 22.46
N LEU A 134 12.89 -9.87 21.32
CA LEU A 134 13.33 -8.67 20.59
C LEU A 134 13.16 -7.40 21.44
N MET A 135 11.99 -7.22 22.05
CA MET A 135 11.70 -6.09 22.96
C MET A 135 12.67 -6.08 24.14
N LYS A 136 12.96 -7.24 24.73
CA LYS A 136 13.95 -7.38 25.81
C LYS A 136 15.35 -6.97 25.34
N ASN A 137 15.80 -7.46 24.18
CA ASN A 137 17.11 -7.13 23.63
C ASN A 137 17.27 -5.63 23.32
N MET A 138 16.17 -4.98 22.95
CA MET A 138 16.12 -3.54 22.66
C MET A 138 15.85 -2.68 23.90
N ASN A 139 15.69 -3.29 25.09
CA ASN A 139 15.31 -2.62 26.34
C ASN A 139 14.01 -1.79 26.23
N ILE A 140 13.00 -2.34 25.55
CA ILE A 140 11.69 -1.70 25.40
C ILE A 140 10.91 -1.81 26.71
N ASP A 141 10.33 -0.68 27.14
CA ASP A 141 9.41 -0.62 28.25
C ASP A 141 8.02 -1.14 27.85
N ILE A 142 7.82 -2.44 28.08
CA ILE A 142 6.54 -3.11 27.83
C ILE A 142 5.43 -2.53 28.72
N ASP A 143 5.73 -2.06 29.93
CA ASP A 143 4.72 -1.54 30.85
C ASP A 143 4.14 -0.22 30.31
N ASN A 144 4.98 0.62 29.69
CA ASN A 144 4.50 1.79 28.96
C ASN A 144 3.57 1.40 27.79
N LEU A 145 3.95 0.41 26.97
CA LEU A 145 3.13 -0.05 25.84
C LEU A 145 1.73 -0.49 26.29
N ILE A 146 1.66 -1.31 27.34
CA ILE A 146 0.40 -1.93 27.79
C ILE A 146 -0.45 -1.01 28.65
N SER A 147 0.12 0.06 29.21
CA SER A 147 -0.64 1.11 29.89
C SER A 147 -1.63 1.79 28.93
N ASN A 148 -1.33 1.81 27.63
CA ASN A 148 -2.21 2.34 26.59
C ASN A 148 -3.38 1.38 26.31
N ASP A 149 -4.61 1.82 26.56
CA ASP A 149 -5.85 1.06 26.29
C ASP A 149 -6.16 0.89 24.80
N LYS A 150 -5.51 1.68 23.94
CA LYS A 150 -5.67 1.69 22.49
C LYS A 150 -4.51 1.04 21.73
N TYR A 151 -3.56 0.43 22.44
CA TYR A 151 -2.59 -0.48 21.84
C TYR A 151 -3.29 -1.77 21.38
N VAL A 152 -2.99 -2.23 20.16
CA VAL A 152 -3.61 -3.38 19.51
C VAL A 152 -2.53 -4.27 18.90
N TRP A 153 -2.42 -5.51 19.38
CA TRP A 153 -1.58 -6.54 18.76
C TRP A 153 -2.24 -7.08 17.48
N ALA A 154 -1.60 -6.91 16.32
CA ALA A 154 -2.17 -7.30 15.03
C ALA A 154 -1.29 -8.27 14.22
N PRO A 155 -1.37 -9.58 14.49
CA PRO A 155 -0.50 -10.57 13.87
C PRO A 155 -0.98 -11.00 12.48
N ILE A 156 -0.02 -11.28 11.59
CA ILE A 156 -0.29 -11.78 10.23
C ILE A 156 -0.65 -13.27 10.19
N ARG A 157 -0.28 -13.97 11.26
CA ARG A 157 -0.44 -15.40 11.47
C ARG A 157 -1.09 -15.65 12.81
N ASN A 158 -1.90 -16.69 12.91
CA ASN A 158 -2.60 -16.93 14.16
C ASN A 158 -1.59 -17.29 15.26
N SER A 159 -0.69 -18.24 15.07
CA SER A 159 0.22 -18.72 16.12
C SER A 159 1.34 -17.75 16.56
N LEU A 160 1.48 -16.54 15.99
CA LEU A 160 2.53 -15.59 16.40
C LEU A 160 2.41 -15.12 17.86
N HIS A 161 1.35 -15.52 18.57
CA HIS A 161 1.15 -15.21 19.98
C HIS A 161 1.61 -16.32 20.93
N ALA A 162 1.95 -17.51 20.43
CA ALA A 162 2.08 -18.71 21.27
C ALA A 162 3.18 -18.58 22.34
N ASP A 163 4.31 -17.97 21.96
CA ASP A 163 5.51 -17.87 22.79
C ASP A 163 5.81 -16.42 23.22
N GLU A 164 4.78 -15.57 23.22
CA GLU A 164 4.89 -14.15 23.56
C GLU A 164 4.45 -13.86 25.00
N ASP A 165 5.01 -12.82 25.60
CA ASP A 165 4.54 -12.26 26.86
C ASP A 165 3.05 -11.87 26.72
N PRO A 166 2.16 -12.44 27.55
CA PRO A 166 0.73 -12.15 27.47
C PRO A 166 0.40 -10.65 27.53
N ARG A 167 1.25 -9.85 28.17
CA ARG A 167 1.11 -8.39 28.26
C ARG A 167 1.13 -7.74 26.87
N ILE A 168 2.00 -8.18 25.96
CA ILE A 168 2.11 -7.59 24.62
C ILE A 168 0.96 -7.98 23.68
N LEU A 169 0.12 -8.95 24.04
CA LEU A 169 -0.95 -9.51 23.21
C LEU A 169 -2.31 -8.79 23.37
N LYS A 170 -2.33 -7.63 24.03
CA LYS A 170 -3.55 -6.85 24.34
C LYS A 170 -4.35 -6.46 23.09
N ASN A 171 -5.68 -6.43 23.24
CA ASN A 171 -6.66 -6.00 22.23
C ASN A 171 -6.51 -6.67 20.84
N LYS A 172 -6.08 -7.93 20.80
CA LYS A 172 -5.72 -8.68 19.57
C LYS A 172 -6.68 -8.46 18.39
N LEU A 173 -6.10 -8.11 17.23
CA LEU A 173 -6.75 -7.99 15.92
C LEU A 173 -6.01 -8.87 14.91
N TYR A 174 -6.52 -10.07 14.65
CA TYR A 174 -5.90 -10.94 13.65
C TYR A 174 -6.25 -10.50 12.22
N ILE A 175 -5.24 -10.12 11.45
CA ILE A 175 -5.33 -9.77 10.03
C ILE A 175 -4.43 -10.75 9.27
N ASN A 176 -5.02 -11.82 8.72
CA ASN A 176 -4.27 -12.86 8.02
C ASN A 176 -3.50 -12.32 6.81
N ALA A 177 -2.39 -12.95 6.45
CA ALA A 177 -1.77 -12.76 5.13
C ALA A 177 -2.79 -13.08 4.03
N PHE A 178 -2.73 -12.36 2.92
CA PHE A 178 -3.50 -12.64 1.71
C PHE A 178 -2.78 -12.11 0.49
N VAL A 179 -3.10 -12.66 -0.68
CA VAL A 179 -2.59 -12.17 -1.96
C VAL A 179 -3.76 -11.93 -2.90
N SER A 180 -3.82 -10.74 -3.48
CA SER A 180 -4.83 -10.39 -4.49
C SER A 180 -4.41 -10.88 -5.88
N GLY A 181 -5.39 -11.36 -6.64
CA GLY A 181 -5.16 -11.80 -8.02
C GLY A 181 -4.70 -10.67 -8.94
N GLU A 182 -5.07 -9.42 -8.64
CA GLU A 182 -4.70 -8.23 -9.43
C GLU A 182 -3.19 -7.96 -9.47
N ARG A 183 -2.46 -8.39 -8.43
CA ARG A 183 -1.00 -8.34 -8.36
C ARG A 183 -0.35 -9.43 -9.21
N LEU A 184 -0.99 -10.58 -9.33
CA LEU A 184 -0.46 -11.78 -9.98
C LEU A 184 -0.84 -11.84 -11.46
N ARG A 185 0.02 -11.32 -12.34
CA ARG A 185 -0.23 -11.26 -13.79
C ARG A 185 -0.12 -12.60 -14.50
N TYR A 186 0.49 -13.60 -13.87
CA TYR A 186 0.82 -14.88 -14.48
C TYR A 186 0.09 -16.03 -13.81
N LYS A 187 -0.09 -17.10 -14.57
CA LYS A 187 -0.53 -18.42 -14.10
C LYS A 187 0.54 -19.45 -14.45
N TRP A 188 0.59 -20.52 -13.67
CA TRP A 188 1.54 -21.60 -13.90
C TRP A 188 1.48 -22.12 -15.34
N LYS A 189 2.64 -22.25 -15.97
CA LYS A 189 2.75 -22.70 -17.37
C LYS A 189 2.49 -24.20 -17.54
N TYR A 190 2.32 -24.96 -16.46
CA TYR A 190 1.99 -26.40 -16.49
C TYR A 190 2.96 -27.17 -17.40
N LYS A 191 2.48 -27.89 -18.42
CA LYS A 191 3.32 -28.62 -19.40
C LYS A 191 4.26 -27.73 -20.21
N LYS A 192 4.06 -26.40 -20.22
CA LYS A 192 4.95 -25.41 -20.84
C LYS A 192 5.95 -24.79 -19.85
N SER A 193 5.98 -25.24 -18.60
CA SER A 193 7.00 -24.84 -17.64
C SER A 193 8.39 -25.30 -18.09
N GLU A 194 9.38 -24.48 -17.80
CA GLU A 194 10.79 -24.78 -18.06
C GLU A 194 11.29 -25.87 -17.09
N ASP A 195 12.35 -26.56 -17.47
CA ASP A 195 12.90 -27.68 -16.70
C ASP A 195 13.76 -27.19 -15.52
N PHE A 196 13.15 -26.47 -14.59
CA PHE A 196 13.78 -26.05 -13.34
C PHE A 196 12.77 -25.88 -12.20
N ILE A 197 13.29 -25.86 -10.97
CA ILE A 197 12.54 -25.44 -9.77
C ILE A 197 12.95 -24.03 -9.33
N SER A 198 12.04 -23.27 -8.75
CA SER A 198 12.37 -21.97 -8.15
C SER A 198 12.34 -22.02 -6.63
N THR A 199 13.14 -21.20 -5.98
CA THR A 199 13.04 -20.92 -4.53
C THR A 199 13.17 -19.42 -4.30
N ASN A 200 12.76 -18.93 -3.14
CA ASN A 200 12.94 -17.53 -2.74
C ASN A 200 13.78 -17.42 -1.48
N ILE A 201 14.95 -16.78 -1.60
CA ILE A 201 15.86 -16.48 -0.50
C ILE A 201 16.35 -15.04 -0.73
N SER A 202 15.93 -14.12 0.14
CA SER A 202 16.24 -12.69 0.00
C SER A 202 17.35 -12.24 0.94
N TYR A 203 17.91 -11.07 0.63
CA TYR A 203 18.88 -10.35 1.45
C TYR A 203 20.18 -11.12 1.69
N LEU A 204 20.65 -11.87 0.70
CA LEU A 204 21.95 -12.56 0.73
C LEU A 204 23.13 -11.60 0.93
N ASP A 205 22.95 -10.34 0.53
CA ASP A 205 23.88 -9.24 0.80
C ASP A 205 23.90 -8.91 2.29
N GLY A 206 24.85 -9.50 3.02
CA GLY A 206 25.11 -9.18 4.43
C GLY A 206 24.24 -9.92 5.45
N ASN A 207 23.47 -10.94 5.05
CA ASN A 207 22.75 -11.82 5.98
C ASN A 207 23.38 -13.23 6.03
N PRO A 208 24.19 -13.56 7.06
CA PRO A 208 24.81 -14.87 7.19
C PRO A 208 23.81 -16.04 7.25
N VAL A 209 22.65 -15.84 7.89
CA VAL A 209 21.61 -16.87 8.02
C VAL A 209 21.01 -17.21 6.65
N SER A 210 20.66 -16.20 5.84
CA SER A 210 20.16 -16.43 4.48
C SER A 210 21.20 -17.14 3.59
N ARG A 211 22.49 -16.81 3.76
CA ARG A 211 23.58 -17.47 3.01
C ARG A 211 23.76 -18.93 3.41
N GLU A 212 23.66 -19.25 4.69
CA GLU A 212 23.70 -20.62 5.18
C GLU A 212 22.54 -21.44 4.62
N ILE A 213 21.33 -20.88 4.63
CA ILE A 213 20.14 -21.49 4.02
C ILE A 213 20.39 -21.78 2.53
N LEU A 214 20.94 -20.81 1.78
CA LEU A 214 21.29 -21.00 0.37
C LEU A 214 22.33 -22.11 0.18
N LYS A 215 23.39 -22.13 1.00
CA LYS A 215 24.44 -23.16 0.92
C LYS A 215 23.85 -24.56 1.13
N ASN A 216 23.02 -24.72 2.15
CA ASN A 216 22.36 -25.99 2.44
C ASN A 216 21.42 -26.42 1.30
N PHE A 217 20.65 -25.48 0.75
CA PHE A 217 19.78 -25.74 -0.40
C PHE A 217 20.59 -26.13 -1.64
N SER A 218 21.62 -25.37 -2.00
CA SER A 218 22.44 -25.60 -3.19
C SER A 218 23.15 -26.96 -3.14
N ASN A 219 23.64 -27.36 -1.97
CA ASN A 219 24.28 -28.67 -1.79
C ASN A 219 23.28 -29.81 -2.03
N GLU A 220 22.08 -29.71 -1.46
CA GLU A 220 21.06 -30.75 -1.55
C GLU A 220 20.44 -30.83 -2.97
N PHE A 221 20.27 -29.69 -3.64
CA PHE A 221 19.63 -29.61 -4.97
C PHE A 221 20.63 -29.56 -6.14
N SER A 222 21.90 -29.89 -5.93
CA SER A 222 22.98 -29.75 -6.93
C SER A 222 22.74 -30.48 -8.26
N GLU A 223 21.97 -31.57 -8.26
CA GLU A 223 21.63 -32.36 -9.46
C GLU A 223 20.33 -31.91 -10.15
N ILE A 224 19.61 -30.94 -9.58
CA ILE A 224 18.31 -30.48 -10.08
C ILE A 224 18.49 -29.05 -10.58
N PRO A 225 18.13 -28.71 -11.83
CA PRO A 225 18.18 -27.33 -12.27
C PRO A 225 17.28 -26.45 -11.39
N PHE A 226 17.86 -25.39 -10.81
CA PHE A 226 17.11 -24.47 -9.95
C PHE A 226 17.51 -23.02 -10.18
N VAL A 227 16.62 -22.11 -9.80
CA VAL A 227 16.90 -20.67 -9.70
C VAL A 227 16.54 -20.14 -8.33
N VAL A 228 17.32 -19.16 -7.86
CA VAL A 228 17.08 -18.48 -6.58
C VAL A 228 16.60 -17.07 -6.87
N LEU A 229 15.35 -16.82 -6.48
CA LEU A 229 14.69 -15.52 -6.54
C LEU A 229 14.86 -14.79 -5.21
N GLY A 230 14.72 -13.47 -5.24
CA GLY A 230 14.65 -12.66 -4.03
C GLY A 230 15.29 -11.29 -4.20
N LYS A 231 15.22 -10.51 -3.13
CA LYS A 231 15.80 -9.17 -3.05
C LYS A 231 17.30 -9.26 -2.78
N ASN A 232 18.07 -9.52 -3.84
CA ASN A 232 19.51 -9.75 -3.77
C ASN A 232 20.25 -8.97 -4.85
N SER A 233 21.51 -8.61 -4.62
CA SER A 233 22.43 -8.27 -5.70
C SER A 233 22.80 -9.53 -6.49
N LYS A 234 23.06 -9.40 -7.79
CA LYS A 234 23.42 -10.54 -8.66
C LYS A 234 24.68 -11.29 -8.18
N ASN A 235 25.64 -10.59 -7.58
CA ASN A 235 26.88 -11.19 -7.09
C ASN A 235 26.82 -11.56 -5.60
N ALA A 236 25.66 -11.45 -4.94
CA ALA A 236 25.57 -11.57 -3.50
C ALA A 236 26.12 -12.89 -2.96
N ALA A 237 25.98 -14.01 -3.69
CA ALA A 237 26.40 -15.34 -3.24
C ALA A 237 27.13 -16.15 -4.33
N LYS A 238 27.92 -15.49 -5.17
CA LYS A 238 28.68 -16.13 -6.27
C LYS A 238 29.68 -17.18 -5.80
N ASP A 239 30.16 -17.07 -4.56
CA ASP A 239 31.02 -18.06 -3.90
C ASP A 239 30.25 -19.32 -3.43
N ILE A 240 28.92 -19.29 -3.45
CA ILE A 240 28.05 -20.41 -3.05
C ILE A 240 27.39 -21.06 -4.27
N CYS A 241 26.76 -20.25 -5.14
CA CYS A 241 26.00 -20.75 -6.28
C CYS A 241 25.78 -19.65 -7.34
N ASP A 242 25.87 -20.02 -8.62
CA ASP A 242 25.62 -19.12 -9.76
C ASP A 242 24.13 -18.97 -10.13
N ASN A 243 23.23 -19.73 -9.46
CA ASN A 243 21.79 -19.75 -9.77
C ASN A 243 21.00 -18.59 -9.14
N VAL A 244 21.67 -17.62 -8.49
CA VAL A 244 21.04 -16.42 -7.94
C VAL A 244 20.82 -15.39 -9.04
N LEU A 245 19.55 -15.10 -9.36
CA LEU A 245 19.22 -14.20 -10.47
C LEU A 245 19.48 -12.72 -10.14
N GLY A 246 19.57 -12.40 -8.85
CA GLY A 246 19.52 -11.03 -8.35
C GLY A 246 18.07 -10.51 -8.26
N TYR A 247 17.93 -9.21 -8.02
CA TYR A 247 16.64 -8.53 -7.97
C TYR A 247 15.98 -8.52 -9.35
N LEU A 248 14.73 -8.98 -9.39
CA LEU A 248 13.83 -8.88 -10.53
C LEU A 248 12.69 -7.95 -10.14
N ASP A 249 12.17 -7.19 -11.10
CA ASP A 249 10.92 -6.47 -10.87
C ASP A 249 9.74 -7.45 -10.70
N ASP A 250 8.58 -6.93 -10.25
CA ASP A 250 7.39 -7.75 -10.01
C ASP A 250 7.01 -8.59 -11.25
N ASN A 251 7.14 -8.04 -12.46
CA ASN A 251 6.72 -8.75 -13.67
C ASN A 251 7.61 -9.95 -13.96
N ASP A 252 8.93 -9.74 -13.95
CA ASP A 252 9.91 -10.79 -14.22
C ASP A 252 9.97 -11.82 -13.08
N PHE A 253 9.81 -11.37 -11.84
CA PHE A 253 9.72 -12.23 -10.67
C PHE A 253 8.57 -13.22 -10.77
N TYR A 254 7.34 -12.75 -11.03
CA TYR A 254 6.19 -13.65 -11.17
C TYR A 254 6.27 -14.48 -12.45
N LEU A 255 6.78 -13.95 -13.56
CA LEU A 255 7.00 -14.74 -14.78
C LEU A 255 7.91 -15.94 -14.48
N LYS A 256 9.00 -15.71 -13.75
CA LYS A 256 9.95 -16.77 -13.40
C LYS A 256 9.35 -17.82 -12.46
N ILE A 257 8.50 -17.40 -11.51
CA ILE A 257 7.70 -18.33 -10.69
C ILE A 257 6.77 -19.17 -11.58
N ALA A 258 6.04 -18.54 -12.51
CA ALA A 258 5.11 -19.23 -13.41
C ALA A 258 5.80 -20.22 -14.36
N GLU A 259 7.04 -19.93 -14.74
CA GLU A 259 7.90 -20.80 -15.57
C GLU A 259 8.42 -22.01 -14.83
N SER A 260 8.57 -21.94 -13.50
CA SER A 260 9.05 -23.08 -12.72
C SER A 260 8.06 -24.24 -12.72
N ARG A 261 8.59 -25.47 -12.67
CA ARG A 261 7.76 -26.68 -12.48
C ARG A 261 7.26 -26.80 -11.05
N ILE A 262 8.10 -26.45 -10.10
CA ILE A 262 7.86 -26.51 -8.65
C ILE A 262 8.47 -25.27 -8.01
N PHE A 263 7.77 -24.71 -7.03
CA PHE A 263 8.33 -23.71 -6.13
C PHE A 263 8.71 -24.39 -4.80
N ALA A 264 10.01 -24.47 -4.50
CA ALA A 264 10.54 -25.08 -3.28
C ALA A 264 10.63 -24.03 -2.15
N TYR A 265 9.77 -24.14 -1.15
CA TYR A 265 9.69 -23.22 -0.02
C TYR A 265 10.38 -23.78 1.23
N ILE A 266 11.65 -23.44 1.39
CA ILE A 266 12.43 -23.73 2.60
C ILE A 266 12.20 -22.70 3.72
N GLY A 267 11.85 -21.46 3.35
CA GLY A 267 11.69 -20.35 4.28
C GLY A 267 12.94 -20.13 5.13
N LEU A 268 12.74 -19.90 6.42
CA LEU A 268 13.80 -19.87 7.43
C LEU A 268 13.88 -21.21 8.18
N SER A 269 13.35 -22.30 7.64
CA SER A 269 13.23 -23.58 8.40
C SER A 269 12.54 -23.44 9.77
N SER A 270 11.72 -22.40 9.96
CA SER A 270 11.00 -22.09 11.19
C SER A 270 9.62 -21.50 10.92
N ASN A 271 8.78 -21.54 11.95
CA ASN A 271 7.40 -21.06 11.90
C ASN A 271 7.29 -19.60 12.38
N TYR A 272 8.41 -18.99 12.79
CA TYR A 272 8.44 -17.62 13.28
C TYR A 272 8.24 -16.58 12.19
N HIS A 273 8.27 -16.94 10.90
CA HIS A 273 8.10 -15.99 9.81
C HIS A 273 7.34 -16.62 8.64
N LEU A 274 6.52 -15.80 7.95
CA LEU A 274 5.78 -16.21 6.76
C LEU A 274 6.15 -15.32 5.59
N HIS A 275 6.67 -15.96 4.56
CA HIS A 275 6.98 -15.29 3.30
C HIS A 275 5.74 -15.26 2.40
N TYR A 276 5.57 -14.16 1.68
CA TYR A 276 4.52 -14.01 0.66
C TYR A 276 4.73 -14.89 -0.61
N PRO A 277 5.95 -15.07 -1.14
CA PRO A 277 6.21 -15.89 -2.33
C PRO A 277 5.55 -17.27 -2.42
N PRO A 278 5.52 -18.13 -1.37
CA PRO A 278 4.78 -19.39 -1.45
C PRO A 278 3.26 -19.19 -1.61
N ILE A 279 2.67 -18.17 -1.00
CA ILE A 279 1.23 -17.86 -1.13
C ILE A 279 0.94 -17.36 -2.55
N GLU A 280 1.84 -16.55 -3.10
CA GLU A 280 1.79 -16.06 -4.48
C GLU A 280 1.87 -17.22 -5.47
N ALA A 281 2.84 -18.12 -5.31
CA ALA A 281 3.01 -19.31 -6.15
C ALA A 281 1.76 -20.21 -6.13
N ILE A 282 1.20 -20.50 -4.96
CA ILE A 282 -0.06 -21.26 -4.83
C ILE A 282 -1.21 -20.54 -5.55
N SER A 283 -1.32 -19.22 -5.40
CA SER A 283 -2.38 -18.41 -6.04
C SER A 283 -2.24 -18.34 -7.57
N MET A 284 -1.01 -18.49 -8.07
CA MET A 284 -0.69 -18.63 -9.49
C MET A 284 -0.93 -20.06 -10.02
N GLY A 285 -1.18 -21.03 -9.13
CA GLY A 285 -1.36 -22.44 -9.45
C GLY A 285 -0.05 -23.21 -9.62
N VAL A 286 1.09 -22.65 -9.18
CA VAL A 286 2.37 -23.35 -9.18
C VAL A 286 2.40 -24.29 -7.97
N PRO A 287 2.74 -25.58 -8.12
CA PRO A 287 2.84 -26.50 -7.00
C PRO A 287 4.00 -26.10 -6.08
N VAL A 288 3.71 -25.98 -4.79
CA VAL A 288 4.69 -25.59 -3.77
C VAL A 288 5.11 -26.77 -2.92
N PHE A 289 6.38 -27.10 -2.81
CA PHE A 289 6.83 -28.03 -1.76
C PHE A 289 7.38 -27.23 -0.60
N PHE A 290 6.90 -27.48 0.62
CA PHE A 290 7.19 -26.64 1.78
C PHE A 290 7.58 -27.46 3.01
N LEU A 291 8.44 -26.91 3.86
CA LEU A 291 8.85 -27.60 5.09
C LEU A 291 7.74 -27.60 6.14
N GLU A 292 7.64 -28.68 6.91
CA GLU A 292 6.70 -28.84 8.03
C GLU A 292 6.83 -27.72 9.06
N LYS A 293 8.06 -27.25 9.29
CA LYS A 293 8.34 -26.17 10.22
C LYS A 293 8.01 -24.78 9.67
N SER A 294 7.63 -24.64 8.41
CA SER A 294 7.39 -23.32 7.81
C SER A 294 6.17 -22.60 8.40
N GLY A 295 6.16 -21.26 8.33
CA GLY A 295 4.98 -20.46 8.69
C GLY A 295 3.73 -20.81 7.86
N LEU A 296 3.91 -21.30 6.62
CA LEU A 296 2.83 -21.79 5.76
C LEU A 296 2.14 -23.03 6.36
N ALA A 297 2.94 -24.03 6.75
CA ALA A 297 2.44 -25.25 7.38
C ALA A 297 1.80 -24.95 8.74
N GLN A 298 2.43 -24.08 9.53
CA GLN A 298 1.90 -23.71 10.85
C GLN A 298 0.53 -23.03 10.74
N GLU A 299 0.35 -22.10 9.80
CA GLU A 299 -0.94 -21.42 9.64
C GLU A 299 -2.06 -22.40 9.26
N ALA A 300 -1.75 -23.42 8.46
CA ALA A 300 -2.72 -24.46 8.13
C ALA A 300 -3.07 -25.34 9.34
N ARG A 301 -2.09 -25.70 10.18
CA ARG A 301 -2.34 -26.40 11.44
C ARG A 301 -3.22 -25.58 12.38
N ASP A 302 -2.99 -24.27 12.46
CA ASP A 302 -3.81 -23.34 13.27
C ASP A 302 -5.27 -23.27 12.79
N LYS A 303 -5.57 -23.71 11.55
CA LYS A 303 -6.92 -23.86 11.00
C LYS A 303 -7.43 -25.29 11.00
N GLY A 304 -6.77 -26.20 11.72
CA GLY A 304 -7.20 -27.59 11.92
C GLY A 304 -6.83 -28.54 10.78
N ILE A 305 -5.91 -28.17 9.88
CA ILE A 305 -5.45 -29.06 8.82
C ILE A 305 -4.42 -30.05 9.38
N SER A 306 -4.68 -31.35 9.24
CA SER A 306 -3.80 -32.40 9.74
C SER A 306 -2.49 -32.51 8.94
N ASN A 307 -1.41 -32.95 9.60
CA ASN A 307 -0.14 -33.21 8.95
C ASN A 307 -0.25 -34.20 7.78
N ASP A 308 -1.11 -35.22 7.88
CA ASP A 308 -1.33 -36.17 6.77
C ASP A 308 -1.93 -35.50 5.54
N LYS A 309 -2.87 -34.57 5.73
CA LYS A 309 -3.42 -33.78 4.63
C LYS A 309 -2.35 -32.84 4.06
N LEU A 310 -1.54 -32.21 4.91
CA LEU A 310 -0.44 -31.34 4.47
C LEU A 310 0.62 -32.10 3.67
N ARG A 311 1.03 -33.30 4.10
CA ARG A 311 1.98 -34.16 3.35
C ARG A 311 1.45 -34.51 1.96
N ARG A 312 0.15 -34.83 1.82
CA ARG A 312 -0.49 -35.13 0.51
C ARG A 312 -0.51 -33.94 -0.45
N ILE A 313 -0.29 -32.73 0.05
CA ILE A 313 -0.25 -31.48 -0.73
C ILE A 313 1.13 -30.84 -0.73
N GLY A 314 2.20 -31.58 -0.46
CA GLY A 314 3.58 -31.10 -0.66
C GLY A 314 4.33 -30.64 0.60
N MET A 315 3.80 -30.89 1.80
CA MET A 315 4.58 -30.70 3.03
C MET A 315 5.67 -31.77 3.15
N CYS A 316 6.88 -31.34 3.47
CA CYS A 316 8.07 -32.18 3.61
C CYS A 316 8.66 -32.03 5.02
N GLU A 317 9.21 -33.11 5.57
CA GLU A 317 9.79 -33.09 6.93
C GLU A 317 11.17 -32.41 6.97
N SER A 318 11.91 -32.48 5.87
CA SER A 318 13.25 -31.94 5.74
C SER A 318 13.56 -31.53 4.30
N ILE A 319 14.68 -30.81 4.10
CA ILE A 319 15.17 -30.47 2.75
C ILE A 319 15.47 -31.74 1.93
N LYS A 320 16.00 -32.80 2.58
CA LYS A 320 16.26 -34.11 1.96
C LYS A 320 14.97 -34.78 1.47
N ASP A 321 13.92 -34.72 2.29
CA ASP A 321 12.60 -35.24 1.93
C ASP A 321 11.99 -34.44 0.76
N MET A 322 12.12 -33.11 0.80
CA MET A 322 11.71 -32.23 -0.30
C MET A 322 12.43 -32.58 -1.60
N ARG A 323 13.75 -32.79 -1.58
CA ARG A 323 14.53 -33.22 -2.75
C ARG A 323 14.00 -34.53 -3.34
N LYS A 324 13.75 -35.53 -2.50
CA LYS A 324 13.16 -36.81 -2.94
C LYS A 324 11.80 -36.61 -3.61
N LEU A 325 10.96 -35.75 -3.04
CA LEU A 325 9.66 -35.43 -3.59
C LEU A 325 9.77 -34.67 -4.92
N VAL A 326 10.73 -33.75 -5.06
CA VAL A 326 11.03 -33.06 -6.33
C VAL A 326 11.44 -34.05 -7.40
N ILE A 327 12.46 -34.88 -7.15
CA ILE A 327 12.95 -35.87 -8.13
C ILE A 327 11.81 -36.79 -8.60
N LYS A 328 10.97 -37.24 -7.66
CA LYS A 328 9.83 -38.11 -7.97
C LYS A 328 8.80 -37.44 -8.89
N ASN A 329 8.57 -36.14 -8.75
CA ASN A 329 7.40 -35.47 -9.33
C ASN A 329 7.71 -34.41 -10.38
N ILE A 330 8.95 -33.94 -10.54
CA ILE A 330 9.29 -32.80 -11.42
C ILE A 330 8.80 -32.98 -12.86
N ASN A 331 8.79 -34.22 -13.37
CA ASN A 331 8.27 -34.57 -14.71
C ASN A 331 6.85 -35.16 -14.69
N ASN A 332 6.23 -35.37 -13.52
CA ASN A 332 4.88 -35.89 -13.39
C ASN A 332 3.86 -34.76 -13.28
N PHE A 333 3.55 -34.13 -14.42
CA PHE A 333 2.67 -32.97 -14.48
C PHE A 333 1.27 -33.21 -13.89
N ASP A 334 0.70 -34.40 -14.04
CA ASP A 334 -0.64 -34.69 -13.50
C ASP A 334 -0.63 -34.70 -11.98
N GLU A 335 0.41 -35.26 -11.37
CA GLU A 335 0.59 -35.22 -9.91
C GLU A 335 0.88 -33.79 -9.42
N LEU A 336 1.71 -33.03 -10.13
CA LEU A 336 1.96 -31.63 -9.81
C LEU A 336 0.69 -30.78 -9.87
N LYS A 337 -0.15 -31.00 -10.88
CA LYS A 337 -1.46 -30.34 -10.99
C LYS A 337 -2.41 -30.75 -9.87
N ARG A 338 -2.43 -32.03 -9.50
CA ARG A 338 -3.20 -32.53 -8.35
C ARG A 338 -2.77 -31.82 -7.06
N ILE A 339 -1.46 -31.70 -6.83
CA ILE A 339 -0.91 -30.99 -5.67
C ILE A 339 -1.33 -29.52 -5.69
N ALA A 340 -1.11 -28.81 -6.79
CA ALA A 340 -1.44 -27.39 -6.92
C ALA A 340 -2.95 -27.10 -6.68
N ASN A 341 -3.84 -27.93 -7.24
CA ASN A 341 -5.28 -27.80 -7.02
C ASN A 341 -5.64 -27.99 -5.54
N ASN A 342 -5.15 -29.05 -4.91
CA ASN A 342 -5.42 -29.33 -3.50
C ASN A 342 -4.82 -28.26 -2.57
N GLN A 343 -3.69 -27.66 -2.95
CA GLN A 343 -3.12 -26.51 -2.25
C GLN A 343 -4.04 -25.29 -2.37
N SER A 344 -4.56 -25.01 -3.56
CA SER A 344 -5.53 -23.92 -3.76
C SER A 344 -6.75 -24.10 -2.85
N ASP A 345 -7.32 -25.30 -2.79
CA ASP A 345 -8.49 -25.61 -1.96
C ASP A 345 -8.25 -25.37 -0.46
N VAL A 346 -7.05 -25.71 0.03
CA VAL A 346 -6.68 -25.53 1.44
C VAL A 346 -6.30 -24.08 1.74
N PHE A 347 -5.36 -23.53 0.98
CA PHE A 347 -4.70 -22.27 1.33
C PHE A 347 -5.49 -21.03 0.91
N SER A 348 -6.36 -21.09 -0.10
CA SER A 348 -7.25 -19.96 -0.46
C SER A 348 -8.21 -19.59 0.66
N GLN A 349 -8.61 -20.57 1.49
CA GLN A 349 -9.47 -20.35 2.65
C GLN A 349 -8.70 -19.78 3.84
N ILE A 350 -7.41 -20.07 3.93
CA ILE A 350 -6.52 -19.63 5.01
C ILE A 350 -6.07 -18.19 4.75
N PHE A 351 -5.52 -17.93 3.56
CA PHE A 351 -4.98 -16.64 3.15
C PHE A 351 -6.00 -15.78 2.39
N SER A 352 -7.20 -15.68 2.98
CA SER A 352 -8.35 -15.03 2.35
C SER A 352 -8.36 -13.53 2.60
N ARG A 353 -8.34 -12.73 1.53
CA ARG A 353 -8.55 -11.27 1.61
C ARG A 353 -9.92 -10.92 2.19
N LYS A 354 -10.95 -11.71 1.88
CA LYS A 354 -12.31 -11.51 2.40
C LYS A 354 -12.33 -11.59 3.93
N LYS A 355 -11.67 -12.59 4.51
CA LYS A 355 -11.59 -12.73 5.98
C LYS A 355 -10.83 -11.56 6.61
N ALA A 356 -9.70 -11.15 6.01
CA ALA A 356 -8.95 -9.99 6.49
C ALA A 356 -9.82 -8.71 6.48
N LEU A 357 -10.53 -8.47 5.38
CA LEU A 357 -11.45 -7.34 5.23
C LEU A 357 -12.58 -7.37 6.27
N GLU A 358 -13.22 -8.53 6.51
CA GLU A 358 -14.27 -8.69 7.52
C GLU A 358 -13.76 -8.34 8.91
N ARG A 359 -12.58 -8.85 9.30
CA ARG A 359 -11.95 -8.54 10.60
C ARG A 359 -11.58 -7.06 10.73
N THR A 360 -11.12 -6.44 9.65
CA THR A 360 -10.85 -4.99 9.64
C THR A 360 -12.14 -4.18 9.82
N LYS A 361 -13.23 -4.55 9.14
CA LYS A 361 -14.54 -3.89 9.32
C LYS A 361 -15.06 -4.04 10.75
N GLU A 362 -14.95 -5.23 11.34
CA GLU A 362 -15.28 -5.47 12.75
C GLU A 362 -14.48 -4.55 13.68
N PHE A 363 -13.17 -4.40 13.44
CA PHE A 363 -12.34 -3.49 14.22
C PHE A 363 -12.78 -2.03 14.08
N PHE A 364 -13.06 -1.56 12.87
CA PHE A 364 -13.54 -0.18 12.65
C PHE A 364 -14.88 0.09 13.35
N ASN A 365 -15.79 -0.87 13.30
CA ASN A 365 -17.05 -0.80 14.04
C ASN A 365 -16.80 -0.68 15.56
N LYS A 366 -15.84 -1.45 16.09
CA LYS A 366 -15.48 -1.42 17.52
C LYS A 366 -14.93 -0.06 17.97
N ILE A 367 -14.15 0.61 17.13
CA ILE A 367 -13.56 1.92 17.45
C ILE A 367 -14.44 3.11 17.04
N GLN A 368 -15.63 2.87 16.51
CA GLN A 368 -16.45 3.92 15.90
C GLN A 368 -16.84 5.03 16.88
N SER A 369 -17.11 4.70 18.14
CA SER A 369 -17.46 5.70 19.17
C SER A 369 -16.29 6.66 19.44
N TYR A 370 -15.06 6.14 19.49
CA TYR A 370 -13.84 6.92 19.59
C TYR A 370 -13.66 7.82 18.36
N VAL A 371 -13.77 7.25 17.16
CA VAL A 371 -13.63 8.00 15.89
C VAL A 371 -14.65 9.13 15.82
N SER A 372 -15.92 8.85 16.10
CA SER A 372 -16.97 9.86 16.09
C SER A 372 -16.76 10.97 17.14
N LYS A 373 -16.20 10.65 18.31
CA LYS A 373 -15.85 11.66 19.33
C LYS A 373 -14.70 12.55 18.86
N GLN A 374 -13.64 11.96 18.31
CA GLN A 374 -12.48 12.73 17.84
C GLN A 374 -12.84 13.64 16.67
N ARG A 375 -13.62 13.14 15.70
CA ARG A 375 -14.10 13.95 14.57
C ARG A 375 -14.90 15.17 15.01
N LYS A 376 -15.75 15.03 16.04
CA LYS A 376 -16.46 16.19 16.63
C LYS A 376 -15.51 17.19 17.29
N MET A 377 -14.37 16.74 17.85
CA MET A 377 -13.37 17.63 18.45
C MET A 377 -12.50 18.31 17.38
N GLU A 378 -12.21 17.63 16.26
CA GLU A 378 -11.61 18.26 15.08
C GLU A 378 -12.48 19.41 14.56
N ASP A 379 -13.79 19.18 14.51
CA ASP A 379 -14.78 20.10 13.94
C ASP A 379 -14.88 21.44 14.71
N THR A 380 -14.36 21.52 15.93
CA THR A 380 -14.43 22.75 16.76
C THR A 380 -13.19 23.64 16.68
N LYS A 381 -12.08 23.14 16.13
CA LYS A 381 -10.85 23.94 15.99
C LYS A 381 -10.79 24.52 14.57
N PRO A 382 -10.85 25.85 14.40
CA PRO A 382 -10.60 26.46 13.10
C PRO A 382 -9.24 26.00 12.60
N ILE A 383 -9.16 25.58 11.33
CA ILE A 383 -7.85 25.39 10.69
C ILE A 383 -7.31 26.80 10.46
N TYR A 384 -6.52 27.30 11.42
CA TYR A 384 -5.66 28.44 11.17
C TYR A 384 -4.62 27.99 10.15
N PHE A 385 -4.92 28.22 8.87
CA PHE A 385 -3.92 28.17 7.81
C PHE A 385 -2.91 29.29 8.09
N ASN A 386 -1.93 29.01 8.95
CA ASN A 386 -0.66 29.67 8.86
C ASN A 386 -0.14 29.34 7.47
N ILE A 387 -0.29 30.32 6.57
CA ILE A 387 0.29 30.38 5.23
C ILE A 387 1.67 29.74 5.34
N VAL A 388 1.79 28.56 4.74
CA VAL A 388 2.94 27.68 4.88
C VAL A 388 4.20 28.51 4.68
N LYS A 389 5.02 28.64 5.74
CA LYS A 389 6.35 29.24 5.65
C LYS A 389 7.22 28.33 4.79
N LYS A 390 7.15 28.54 3.47
CA LYS A 390 8.15 28.24 2.43
C LYS A 390 8.78 26.85 2.33
N LYS A 391 8.36 25.82 3.07
CA LYS A 391 9.13 24.58 3.23
C LYS A 391 8.43 23.24 2.95
N THR A 392 7.23 23.19 2.39
CA THR A 392 6.67 21.91 1.95
C THR A 392 7.04 21.66 0.49
N TYR A 393 7.31 20.40 0.15
CA TYR A 393 7.59 19.93 -1.20
C TYR A 393 6.47 20.44 -2.13
N GLN A 394 6.87 21.30 -3.07
CA GLN A 394 6.03 22.02 -4.02
C GLN A 394 5.16 23.14 -3.39
N SER A 395 5.16 24.32 -4.02
CA SER A 395 4.37 25.48 -3.60
C SER A 395 2.93 25.32 -4.11
N ASN A 396 2.08 24.62 -3.35
CA ASN A 396 0.77 24.11 -3.81
C ASN A 396 -0.35 25.16 -3.93
N TYR A 397 -0.05 26.42 -4.27
CA TYR A 397 -1.06 27.48 -4.33
C TYR A 397 -1.06 28.15 -5.70
N ILE A 398 -2.24 28.30 -6.29
CA ILE A 398 -2.52 29.44 -7.17
C ILE A 398 -2.45 30.65 -6.25
N GLU A 399 -1.39 31.44 -6.41
CA GLU A 399 -1.30 32.79 -5.83
C GLU A 399 -1.94 33.85 -6.73
N GLU A 400 -2.61 33.43 -7.82
CA GLU A 400 -3.29 34.32 -8.74
C GLU A 400 -4.75 34.51 -8.29
N ASP A 401 -5.24 35.75 -8.33
CA ASP A 401 -6.60 36.07 -7.90
C ASP A 401 -7.66 35.36 -8.77
N ILE A 402 -8.76 34.94 -8.16
CA ILE A 402 -9.97 34.45 -8.86
C ILE A 402 -10.81 35.66 -9.28
N PRO A 403 -11.64 35.59 -10.35
CA PRO A 403 -12.49 36.70 -10.75
C PRO A 403 -13.30 37.31 -9.59
N THR A 404 -13.31 38.63 -9.51
CA THR A 404 -14.01 39.38 -8.46
C THR A 404 -15.23 40.11 -9.00
N ASN A 405 -15.20 40.50 -10.27
CA ASN A 405 -16.28 41.23 -10.94
C ASN A 405 -17.16 40.27 -11.76
N ILE A 406 -18.46 40.56 -11.84
CA ILE A 406 -19.38 39.76 -12.69
C ILE A 406 -18.92 39.84 -14.15
N GLY A 407 -18.82 38.69 -14.81
CA GLY A 407 -18.37 38.57 -16.19
C GLY A 407 -16.86 38.46 -16.36
N GLU A 408 -16.06 38.76 -15.32
CA GLU A 408 -14.62 38.58 -15.34
C GLU A 408 -14.25 37.09 -15.46
N GLU A 409 -13.25 36.81 -16.30
CA GLU A 409 -12.79 35.48 -16.63
C GLU A 409 -11.28 35.40 -16.51
N ILE A 410 -10.78 34.33 -15.89
CA ILE A 410 -9.36 34.03 -15.77
C ILE A 410 -9.11 32.62 -16.28
N VAL A 411 -8.04 32.46 -17.07
CA VAL A 411 -7.63 31.18 -17.66
C VAL A 411 -6.36 30.70 -16.99
N PHE A 412 -6.45 29.59 -16.27
CA PHE A 412 -5.32 28.93 -15.65
C PHE A 412 -4.73 27.89 -16.59
N SER A 413 -3.41 27.96 -16.76
CA SER A 413 -2.64 26.90 -17.42
C SER A 413 -2.46 25.70 -16.50
N LEU A 414 -2.70 24.50 -17.01
CA LEU A 414 -2.43 23.25 -16.28
C LEU A 414 -0.93 22.99 -16.05
N GLU A 415 -0.06 23.76 -16.68
CA GLU A 415 1.37 23.81 -16.37
C GLU A 415 1.62 24.38 -14.96
N LYS A 416 0.87 25.43 -14.60
CA LYS A 416 0.95 26.09 -13.29
C LYS A 416 0.11 25.40 -12.23
N ILE A 417 -0.87 24.59 -12.64
CA ILE A 417 -1.64 23.75 -11.73
C ILE A 417 -0.83 22.49 -11.46
N GLN A 418 -0.52 22.28 -10.18
CA GLN A 418 0.17 21.06 -9.79
C GLN A 418 -0.71 19.84 -10.03
N GLY A 419 -0.06 18.78 -10.50
CA GLY A 419 -0.69 17.49 -10.66
C GLY A 419 0.20 16.39 -10.10
N PHE A 420 -0.43 15.40 -9.50
CA PHE A 420 0.25 14.23 -8.92
C PHE A 420 0.46 13.14 -9.99
N SER A 421 -0.23 13.26 -11.13
CA SER A 421 -0.18 12.30 -12.24
C SER A 421 -0.17 13.03 -13.59
N GLY A 422 0.19 12.30 -14.63
CA GLY A 422 0.25 12.76 -16.02
C GLY A 422 1.50 13.56 -16.37
N LYS A 423 1.75 13.68 -17.67
CA LYS A 423 2.93 14.35 -18.24
C LYS A 423 2.56 15.70 -18.83
N LEU A 424 3.43 16.69 -18.64
CA LEU A 424 3.31 17.97 -19.34
C LEU A 424 3.72 17.78 -20.80
N ILE A 425 2.86 18.18 -21.73
CA ILE A 425 3.06 18.09 -23.16
C ILE A 425 3.36 19.48 -23.70
N TYR A 426 4.44 19.57 -24.46
CA TYR A 426 4.93 20.80 -25.09
C TYR A 426 4.93 20.64 -26.61
N ASP A 427 4.75 21.75 -27.33
CA ASP A 427 4.96 21.78 -28.78
C ASP A 427 6.46 21.79 -29.13
N HIS A 428 6.78 21.78 -30.42
CA HIS A 428 8.15 21.84 -30.92
C HIS A 428 8.90 23.14 -30.58
N ASN A 429 8.19 24.18 -30.17
CA ASN A 429 8.75 25.45 -29.71
C ASN A 429 8.86 25.53 -28.18
N GLY A 430 8.59 24.44 -27.46
CA GLY A 430 8.57 24.40 -26.01
C GLY A 430 7.39 25.10 -25.36
N ARG A 431 6.30 25.39 -26.11
CA ARG A 431 5.08 25.98 -25.54
C ARG A 431 4.19 24.88 -24.97
N PHE A 432 3.71 25.08 -23.74
CA PHE A 432 2.80 24.14 -23.09
C PHE A 432 1.50 23.97 -23.89
N ILE A 433 1.10 22.72 -24.13
CA ILE A 433 -0.14 22.35 -24.82
C ILE A 433 -1.17 21.86 -23.81
N SER A 434 -0.80 20.84 -23.03
CA SER A 434 -1.71 20.14 -22.12
C SER A 434 -0.95 19.30 -21.11
N ARG A 435 -1.61 18.95 -20.01
CA ARG A 435 -1.19 17.84 -19.17
C ARG A 435 -1.94 16.60 -19.64
N ARG A 436 -1.22 15.59 -20.10
CA ARG A 436 -1.76 14.33 -20.61
C ARG A 436 -1.75 13.28 -19.52
N ILE A 437 -2.84 12.53 -19.40
CA ILE A 437 -2.90 11.31 -18.60
C ILE A 437 -3.35 10.14 -19.49
N GLU A 438 -2.58 9.06 -19.49
CA GLU A 438 -2.70 7.94 -20.43
C GLU A 438 -3.18 6.67 -19.75
N ARG A 439 -4.25 6.08 -20.27
CA ARG A 439 -4.76 4.78 -19.82
C ARG A 439 -3.66 3.73 -19.92
N ASN A 440 -3.57 2.87 -18.91
CA ASN A 440 -2.58 1.79 -18.74
C ASN A 440 -1.12 2.25 -18.50
N LEU A 441 -0.84 3.55 -18.58
CA LEU A 441 0.51 4.09 -18.38
C LEU A 441 0.60 4.92 -17.11
N ASP A 442 -0.37 5.79 -16.89
CA ASP A 442 -0.47 6.63 -15.71
C ASP A 442 -1.42 5.99 -14.66
N PRO A 443 -1.28 6.34 -13.37
CA PRO A 443 -2.11 5.83 -12.30
C PRO A 443 -3.43 6.60 -12.19
N SER A 444 -4.50 5.92 -11.81
CA SER A 444 -5.71 6.62 -11.36
C SER A 444 -5.45 7.42 -10.07
N GLY A 445 -6.31 8.37 -9.72
CA GLY A 445 -6.15 9.20 -8.52
C GLY A 445 -6.27 10.70 -8.78
N LEU A 446 -5.65 11.48 -7.90
CA LEU A 446 -5.70 12.94 -7.94
C LEU A 446 -4.82 13.45 -9.09
N PHE A 447 -5.43 13.71 -10.25
CA PHE A 447 -4.73 14.21 -11.43
C PHE A 447 -4.17 15.61 -11.22
N ALA A 448 -4.99 16.50 -10.66
CA ALA A 448 -4.60 17.88 -10.35
C ALA A 448 -5.28 18.35 -9.07
N ALA A 449 -4.58 19.13 -8.27
CA ALA A 449 -5.17 19.84 -7.14
C ALA A 449 -4.60 21.24 -7.03
N ASN A 450 -5.45 22.18 -6.63
CA ASN A 450 -5.01 23.54 -6.40
C ASN A 450 -5.80 24.23 -5.30
N TYR A 451 -5.12 25.08 -4.54
CA TYR A 451 -5.75 25.89 -3.51
C TYR A 451 -6.11 27.27 -4.01
N ILE A 452 -7.30 27.71 -3.63
CA ILE A 452 -7.83 29.04 -3.88
C ILE A 452 -7.99 29.72 -2.52
N LYS A 453 -7.11 30.69 -2.24
CA LYS A 453 -7.02 31.35 -0.92
C LYS A 453 -8.22 32.25 -0.64
N LYS A 454 -8.67 33.03 -1.63
CA LYS A 454 -9.80 33.96 -1.50
C LYS A 454 -10.68 33.88 -2.74
N MET A 455 -11.98 33.93 -2.50
CA MET A 455 -13.00 33.90 -3.53
C MET A 455 -14.16 34.70 -3.00
N THR A 456 -14.52 35.80 -3.67
CA THR A 456 -15.63 36.65 -3.22
C THR A 456 -16.94 35.87 -3.23
N ALA A 457 -17.94 36.30 -2.45
CA ALA A 457 -19.24 35.66 -2.51
C ALA A 457 -19.84 35.84 -3.91
N GLY A 458 -20.55 34.82 -4.38
CA GLY A 458 -21.10 34.81 -5.72
C GLY A 458 -21.22 33.43 -6.33
N LYS A 459 -21.63 33.41 -7.59
CA LYS A 459 -21.75 32.21 -8.41
C LYS A 459 -20.63 32.19 -9.43
N TYR A 460 -19.96 31.06 -9.55
CA TYR A 460 -18.80 30.89 -10.40
C TYR A 460 -19.00 29.72 -11.36
N LEU A 461 -18.49 29.85 -12.57
CA LEU A 461 -18.36 28.79 -13.55
C LEU A 461 -16.90 28.39 -13.63
N PHE A 462 -16.61 27.13 -13.37
CA PHE A 462 -15.32 26.51 -13.63
C PHE A 462 -15.48 25.61 -14.85
N SER A 463 -14.81 25.94 -15.95
CA SER A 463 -14.85 25.16 -17.20
C SER A 463 -13.51 24.50 -17.42
N LEU A 464 -13.51 23.16 -17.42
CA LEU A 464 -12.33 22.35 -17.67
C LEU A 464 -12.28 21.96 -19.15
N GLU A 465 -11.22 22.36 -19.86
CA GLU A 465 -11.00 21.98 -21.24
C GLU A 465 -10.27 20.64 -21.31
N ILE A 466 -11.00 19.61 -21.76
CA ILE A 466 -10.50 18.24 -21.88
C ILE A 466 -10.50 17.85 -23.36
N LYS A 467 -9.38 17.38 -23.87
CA LYS A 467 -9.31 16.71 -25.17
C LYS A 467 -9.23 15.21 -24.97
N SER A 468 -10.08 14.47 -25.67
CA SER A 468 -10.05 13.02 -25.70
C SER A 468 -9.75 12.52 -27.11
N LEU A 469 -8.94 11.46 -27.22
CA LEU A 469 -8.60 10.86 -28.52
C LEU A 469 -9.80 10.10 -29.10
N GLU A 470 -10.60 9.51 -28.23
CA GLU A 470 -11.70 8.61 -28.59
C GLU A 470 -12.96 8.97 -27.80
N LYS A 471 -14.13 8.64 -28.35
CA LYS A 471 -15.39 8.81 -27.63
C LYS A 471 -15.43 7.86 -26.43
N CYS A 472 -15.83 8.36 -25.26
CA CYS A 472 -16.01 7.57 -24.04
C CYS A 472 -17.37 7.88 -23.43
N SER A 473 -18.22 6.85 -23.24
CA SER A 473 -19.49 7.00 -22.51
C SER A 473 -19.32 6.93 -21.01
N ASP A 474 -18.32 6.17 -20.56
CA ASP A 474 -18.15 5.85 -19.15
C ASP A 474 -17.55 7.02 -18.37
N SER A 475 -17.63 6.91 -17.05
CA SER A 475 -16.90 7.80 -16.15
C SER A 475 -15.40 7.71 -16.43
N VAL A 476 -14.75 8.86 -16.55
CA VAL A 476 -13.29 9.02 -16.66
C VAL A 476 -12.73 9.65 -15.37
N GLY A 477 -13.58 10.23 -14.53
CA GLY A 477 -13.14 10.92 -13.34
C GLY A 477 -14.17 11.86 -12.73
N MET A 478 -13.71 12.69 -11.82
CA MET A 478 -14.52 13.69 -11.12
C MET A 478 -13.79 15.03 -11.11
N PHE A 479 -14.52 16.09 -11.44
CA PHE A 479 -14.09 17.47 -11.31
C PHE A 479 -14.85 18.12 -10.17
N LEU A 480 -14.17 18.59 -9.12
CA LEU A 480 -14.85 19.12 -7.94
C LEU A 480 -14.12 20.30 -7.33
N ILE A 481 -14.88 21.09 -6.57
CA ILE A 481 -14.34 22.08 -5.66
C ILE A 481 -14.96 21.88 -4.28
N GLY A 482 -14.17 22.09 -3.25
CA GLY A 482 -14.67 22.09 -1.89
C GLY A 482 -14.01 23.15 -1.04
N ILE A 483 -14.55 23.32 0.16
CA ILE A 483 -14.05 24.21 1.20
C ILE A 483 -13.49 23.43 2.36
N TRP A 484 -12.45 23.97 2.97
CA TRP A 484 -11.87 23.48 4.21
C TRP A 484 -12.49 24.20 5.40
N ASN A 485 -13.39 23.52 6.12
CA ASN A 485 -13.95 24.04 7.36
C ASN A 485 -14.57 22.95 8.25
N PRO A 486 -13.79 22.40 9.20
CA PRO A 486 -12.35 22.11 9.10
C PRO A 486 -12.09 20.84 8.26
N GLN A 487 -13.14 20.08 7.93
CA GLN A 487 -13.07 18.99 6.97
C GLN A 487 -13.29 19.51 5.55
N PHE A 488 -12.96 18.68 4.55
CA PHE A 488 -13.30 18.96 3.17
C PHE A 488 -14.80 18.78 2.97
N ASN A 489 -15.48 19.88 2.69
CA ASN A 489 -16.86 19.84 2.25
C ASN A 489 -16.90 20.17 0.77
N ILE A 490 -17.40 19.24 -0.04
CA ILE A 490 -17.58 19.46 -1.46
C ILE A 490 -18.67 20.52 -1.62
N LEU A 491 -18.32 21.65 -2.24
CA LEU A 491 -19.31 22.68 -2.61
C LEU A 491 -20.08 22.21 -3.84
N ASN A 492 -19.36 21.72 -4.84
CA ASN A 492 -19.96 21.05 -5.99
C ASN A 492 -18.96 20.07 -6.63
N SER A 493 -19.49 19.08 -7.33
CA SER A 493 -18.74 18.10 -8.11
C SER A 493 -19.48 17.75 -9.40
N GLN A 494 -18.74 17.58 -10.48
CA GLN A 494 -19.22 17.17 -11.79
C GLN A 494 -18.45 15.93 -12.23
N GLU A 495 -19.17 14.86 -12.56
CA GLU A 495 -18.58 13.67 -13.16
C GLU A 495 -18.06 14.01 -14.56
N ILE A 496 -16.85 13.54 -14.87
CA ILE A 496 -16.24 13.63 -16.19
C ILE A 496 -16.62 12.36 -16.94
N SER A 497 -17.66 12.42 -17.76
CA SER A 497 -18.18 11.30 -18.56
C SER A 497 -18.64 11.77 -19.94
N ASN A 498 -19.07 10.84 -20.81
CA ASN A 498 -19.66 11.16 -22.11
C ASN A 498 -18.77 12.04 -23.03
N LEU A 499 -17.44 11.86 -22.96
CA LEU A 499 -16.48 12.59 -23.76
C LEU A 499 -16.61 12.22 -25.24
N LYS A 500 -16.63 13.24 -26.11
CA LYS A 500 -16.51 13.11 -27.57
C LYS A 500 -15.04 13.05 -27.95
N SER A 501 -14.75 12.47 -29.13
CA SER A 501 -13.43 12.60 -29.75
C SER A 501 -13.16 14.07 -30.06
N GLY A 502 -11.95 14.54 -29.74
CA GLY A 502 -11.57 15.95 -29.80
C GLY A 502 -11.84 16.70 -28.50
N LYS A 503 -12.21 17.98 -28.61
CA LYS A 503 -12.35 18.92 -27.49
C LYS A 503 -13.70 18.76 -26.79
N ASN A 504 -13.66 18.76 -25.47
CA ASN A 504 -14.79 18.71 -24.55
C ASN A 504 -14.62 19.82 -23.52
N ILE A 505 -15.74 20.33 -23.02
CA ILE A 505 -15.79 21.30 -21.92
C ILE A 505 -16.63 20.67 -20.81
N ILE A 506 -16.05 20.58 -19.62
CA ILE A 506 -16.75 20.12 -18.42
C ILE A 506 -16.95 21.31 -17.50
N ASP A 507 -18.21 21.70 -17.34
CA ASP A 507 -18.61 22.85 -16.54
C ASP A 507 -19.00 22.43 -15.12
N LEU A 508 -18.49 23.18 -14.15
CA LEU A 508 -18.81 23.04 -12.73
C LEU A 508 -19.22 24.40 -12.19
N ILE A 509 -20.49 24.52 -11.78
CA ILE A 509 -21.03 25.76 -11.22
C ILE A 509 -20.92 25.74 -9.70
N VAL A 510 -20.35 26.77 -9.10
CA VAL A 510 -20.02 26.79 -7.67
C VAL A 510 -20.58 28.05 -7.06
N GLU A 511 -21.37 27.89 -6.00
CA GLU A 511 -21.88 29.03 -5.23
C GLU A 511 -21.05 29.16 -3.95
N VAL A 512 -20.54 30.37 -3.71
CA VAL A 512 -19.77 30.72 -2.52
C VAL A 512 -20.55 31.75 -1.74
N SER A 513 -20.96 31.39 -0.53
CA SER A 513 -21.66 32.28 0.40
C SER A 513 -20.70 33.25 1.09
N LEU A 514 -21.25 34.31 1.70
CA LEU A 514 -20.48 35.26 2.51
C LEU A 514 -19.69 34.59 3.64
N LYS A 515 -20.23 33.52 4.23
CA LYS A 515 -19.57 32.75 5.31
C LYS A 515 -18.36 31.97 4.80
N GLU A 516 -18.32 31.69 3.51
CA GLU A 516 -17.29 30.84 2.92
C GLU A 516 -16.15 31.64 2.31
N VAL A 517 -16.31 32.94 2.05
CA VAL A 517 -15.34 33.81 1.35
C VAL A 517 -13.90 33.66 1.82
N ASN A 518 -13.71 33.59 3.14
CA ASN A 518 -12.38 33.52 3.78
C ASN A 518 -11.90 32.09 4.05
N LEU A 519 -12.70 31.07 3.76
CA LEU A 519 -12.28 29.67 3.87
C LEU A 519 -11.35 29.31 2.71
N LEU A 520 -10.41 28.39 2.96
CA LEU A 520 -9.58 27.84 1.89
C LEU A 520 -10.45 26.94 1.00
N LYS A 521 -10.41 27.16 -0.31
CA LYS A 521 -11.03 26.25 -1.29
C LYS A 521 -9.95 25.38 -1.89
N GLU A 522 -10.31 24.15 -2.24
CA GLU A 522 -9.46 23.28 -3.03
C GLU A 522 -10.23 22.77 -4.23
N LEU A 523 -9.65 23.00 -5.40
CA LEU A 523 -10.06 22.41 -6.66
C LEU A 523 -9.39 21.05 -6.80
N ARG A 524 -10.13 20.01 -7.15
CA ARG A 524 -9.60 18.67 -7.42
C ARG A 524 -10.10 18.14 -8.75
N ILE A 525 -9.19 17.58 -9.52
CA ILE A 525 -9.49 16.74 -10.67
C ILE A 525 -9.01 15.34 -10.34
N VAL A 526 -9.93 14.39 -10.27
CA VAL A 526 -9.65 12.98 -10.01
C VAL A 526 -9.86 12.20 -11.30
N TRP A 527 -8.90 11.38 -11.70
CA TRP A 527 -8.98 10.48 -12.85
C TRP A 527 -9.11 9.05 -12.37
N ASN A 528 -9.95 8.23 -13.01
CA ASN A 528 -10.22 6.86 -12.55
C ASN A 528 -9.44 5.77 -13.33
N GLY A 529 -8.55 6.15 -14.25
CA GLY A 529 -7.70 5.20 -14.97
C GLY A 529 -8.29 4.64 -16.25
N THR A 530 -9.54 4.94 -16.59
CA THR A 530 -10.28 4.22 -17.65
C THR A 530 -10.04 4.76 -19.06
N HIS A 531 -9.58 6.01 -19.20
CA HIS A 531 -9.50 6.66 -20.51
C HIS A 531 -8.38 7.69 -20.61
N THR A 532 -7.69 7.75 -21.75
CA THR A 532 -6.66 8.75 -22.01
C THR A 532 -7.29 10.12 -22.26
N ILE A 533 -6.85 11.14 -21.52
CA ILE A 533 -7.30 12.52 -21.67
C ILE A 533 -6.15 13.52 -21.60
N ASP A 534 -6.32 14.62 -22.31
CA ASP A 534 -5.47 15.81 -22.26
C ASP A 534 -6.24 16.93 -21.59
N VAL A 535 -5.69 17.56 -20.55
CA VAL A 535 -6.30 18.72 -19.92
C VAL A 535 -5.43 19.94 -20.19
N SER A 536 -5.97 20.91 -20.92
CA SER A 536 -5.20 22.07 -21.40
C SER A 536 -5.39 23.30 -20.53
N ARG A 537 -6.63 23.61 -20.18
CA ARG A 537 -7.00 24.88 -19.51
C ARG A 537 -8.09 24.66 -18.46
N LEU A 538 -8.01 25.44 -17.40
CA LEU A 538 -9.12 25.68 -16.50
C LEU A 538 -9.54 27.14 -16.64
N ILE A 539 -10.78 27.38 -17.01
CA ILE A 539 -11.35 28.72 -17.14
C ILE A 539 -12.25 28.95 -15.93
N VAL A 540 -12.11 30.08 -15.26
CA VAL A 540 -12.96 30.46 -14.13
C VAL A 540 -13.61 31.78 -14.47
N LYS A 541 -14.94 31.83 -14.37
CA LYS A 541 -15.75 33.02 -14.63
C LYS A 541 -16.70 33.30 -13.49
N LYS A 542 -16.79 34.56 -13.04
CA LYS A 542 -17.83 34.95 -12.08
C LYS A 542 -19.13 35.26 -12.81
N LEU A 543 -20.20 34.57 -12.44
CA LEU A 543 -21.54 34.68 -13.02
C LEU A 543 -22.45 35.66 -12.27
N ALA A 544 -22.33 35.70 -10.94
CA ALA A 544 -23.11 36.56 -10.05
C ALA A 544 -22.30 36.96 -8.83
#